data_AF-A0A1A2M7I6-F1
#
_entry.id   AF-A0A1A2M7I6-F1
#
_cell.length_a   1.000
_cell.length_b   1.000
_cell.length_c   1.000
_cell.angle_alpha   90.00
_cell.angle_beta   90.00
_cell.angle_gamma   90.00
#
_symmetry.space_group_name_H-M   'P 1'
#
loop_
_entity.id
_entity.type
_entity.pdbx_description
1 polymer ?
#
loop_
_entity_poly.entity_id
_entity_poly.type
_entity_poly.pdbx_seq_one_letter_code
_entity_poly.pdbx_strand_id
1 'polypeptide(L)'
;MSGCVAGAIGGIVGGLAIAALGMAYGAASGRGLWALPNSIGGLILGPRRADTRLFGVATLVGVALHILLSAVFGIAIVLLAQDLTHAYLATGLAAGVALWLINYVGIGTIHLGARGVAMVNPVPVGLGLHLLFGFITGVVAVLILRM
;
A
#
# COMPACT_ATOMS: atom_id res chain seq x y z
N MET A 1 2.30 13.93 -20.02
CA MET A 1 3.22 13.68 -18.87
C MET A 1 3.92 12.34 -19.03
N SER A 2 5.10 12.10 -18.41
CA SER A 2 5.77 10.79 -18.51
C SER A 2 5.08 9.71 -17.66
N GLY A 3 5.21 8.45 -18.06
CA GLY A 3 4.71 7.28 -17.33
C GLY A 3 5.14 7.23 -15.87
N CYS A 4 6.40 7.56 -15.60
CA CYS A 4 6.93 7.61 -14.24
C CYS A 4 6.20 8.62 -13.36
N VAL A 5 5.89 9.82 -13.87
CA VAL A 5 5.18 10.83 -13.08
C VAL A 5 3.73 10.42 -12.85
N ALA A 6 3.06 9.92 -13.90
CA ALA A 6 1.69 9.43 -13.79
C ALA A 6 1.57 8.25 -12.80
N GLY A 7 2.52 7.31 -12.85
CA GLY A 7 2.60 6.17 -11.94
C GLY A 7 2.93 6.58 -10.50
N ALA A 8 3.87 7.50 -10.29
CA ALA A 8 4.18 7.99 -8.95
C ALA A 8 2.96 8.67 -8.31
N ILE A 9 2.28 9.57 -9.04
CA ILE A 9 1.09 10.26 -8.54
C ILE A 9 -0.06 9.27 -8.31
N GLY A 10 -0.34 8.39 -9.28
CA GLY A 10 -1.39 7.38 -9.16
C GLY A 10 -1.16 6.44 -7.98
N GLY A 11 0.09 5.98 -7.82
CA GLY A 11 0.51 5.16 -6.69
C GLY A 11 0.33 5.87 -5.36
N ILE A 12 0.81 7.11 -5.22
CA ILE A 12 0.65 7.90 -3.98
C ILE A 12 -0.83 8.10 -3.64
N VAL A 13 -1.66 8.49 -4.62
CA VAL A 13 -3.10 8.70 -4.41
C VAL A 13 -3.78 7.39 -4.00
N GLY A 14 -3.49 6.28 -4.68
CA GLY A 14 -3.99 4.96 -4.30
C GLY A 14 -3.54 4.55 -2.90
N GLY A 15 -2.26 4.76 -2.59
CA GLY A 15 -1.64 4.46 -1.30
C GLY A 15 -2.28 5.23 -0.15
N LEU A 16 -2.50 6.53 -0.32
CA LEU A 16 -3.16 7.38 0.67
C LEU A 16 -4.63 6.98 0.88
N ALA A 17 -5.35 6.63 -0.19
CA ALA A 17 -6.74 6.18 -0.09
C ALA A 17 -6.87 4.90 0.74
N ILE A 18 -6.02 3.90 0.49
CA ILE A 18 -6.07 2.64 1.25
C ILE A 18 -5.53 2.81 2.66
N ALA A 19 -4.58 3.74 2.89
CA ALA A 19 -4.10 4.07 4.23
C ALA A 19 -5.22 4.70 5.06
N ALA A 20 -5.96 5.65 4.50
CA ALA A 20 -7.10 6.27 5.17
C ALA A 20 -8.17 5.24 5.57
N LEU A 21 -8.53 4.33 4.67
CA LEU A 21 -9.48 3.25 4.95
C LEU A 21 -8.93 2.27 6.01
N GLY A 22 -7.67 1.87 5.90
CA GLY A 22 -7.02 0.97 6.86
C GLY A 22 -6.94 1.58 8.27
N MET A 23 -6.63 2.87 8.36
CA MET A 23 -6.60 3.61 9.63
C MET A 23 -8.01 3.77 10.22
N ALA A 24 -9.01 4.12 9.40
CA ALA A 24 -10.40 4.21 9.84
C ALA A 24 -10.92 2.86 10.37
N TYR A 25 -10.62 1.77 9.66
CA TYR A 25 -10.94 0.41 10.11
C TYR A 25 -10.20 0.04 11.40
N GLY A 26 -8.92 0.41 11.54
CA GLY A 26 -8.14 0.25 12.78
C GLY A 26 -8.73 0.98 13.98
N ALA A 27 -9.21 2.21 13.79
CA ALA A 27 -9.90 2.98 14.81
C ALA A 27 -11.24 2.34 15.19
N ALA A 28 -12.07 1.97 14.21
CA ALA A 28 -13.39 1.37 14.43
C ALA A 28 -13.33 -0.01 15.12
N SER A 29 -12.23 -0.75 14.92
CA SER A 29 -12.00 -2.07 15.54
C SER A 29 -11.27 -2.00 16.89
N GLY A 30 -11.06 -0.81 17.46
CA GLY A 30 -10.42 -0.64 18.78
C GLY A 30 -8.90 -0.84 18.81
N ARG A 31 -8.27 -1.04 17.65
CA ARG A 31 -6.82 -1.21 17.52
C ARG A 31 -6.06 0.12 17.61
N GLY A 32 -6.77 1.21 17.30
CA GLY A 32 -6.24 2.56 17.30
C GLY A 32 -5.90 3.05 15.89
N LEU A 33 -6.06 4.36 15.69
CA LEU A 33 -5.88 5.02 14.39
C LEU A 33 -4.48 4.80 13.80
N TRP A 34 -3.46 4.82 14.66
CA TRP A 34 -2.04 4.77 14.28
C TRP A 34 -1.44 3.37 14.29
N ALA A 35 -2.20 2.34 14.67
CA ALA A 35 -1.67 0.99 14.82
C ALA A 35 -1.03 0.45 13.53
N LEU A 36 -1.66 0.73 12.39
CA LEU A 36 -1.21 0.25 11.08
C LEU A 36 0.09 0.96 10.61
N PRO A 37 0.19 2.30 10.60
CA PRO A 37 1.47 2.95 10.30
C PRO A 37 2.56 2.64 11.35
N ASN A 38 2.22 2.46 12.63
CA ASN A 38 3.20 2.07 13.64
C ASN A 38 3.75 0.66 13.41
N SER A 39 2.91 -0.29 13.02
CA SER A 39 3.36 -1.65 12.74
C SER A 39 4.30 -1.70 11.53
N ILE A 40 4.01 -0.92 10.48
CA ILE A 40 4.91 -0.74 9.32
C ILE A 40 6.23 -0.12 9.77
N GLY A 41 6.21 0.97 10.55
CA GLY A 41 7.43 1.60 11.06
C GLY A 41 8.25 0.67 11.98
N GLY A 42 7.57 -0.21 12.73
CA GLY A 42 8.17 -1.23 13.58
C GLY A 42 8.96 -2.31 12.82
N LEU A 43 8.71 -2.50 11.52
CA LEU A 43 9.55 -3.36 10.68
C LEU A 43 10.98 -2.82 10.56
N ILE A 44 11.14 -1.49 10.60
CA ILE A 44 12.43 -0.80 10.47
C ILE A 44 13.01 -0.50 11.86
N LEU A 45 12.19 0.04 12.77
CA LEU A 45 12.63 0.51 14.08
C LEU A 45 12.64 -0.57 15.18
N GLY A 46 12.16 -1.77 14.85
CA GLY A 46 12.09 -2.92 15.75
C GLY A 46 10.73 -3.09 16.46
N PRO A 47 10.46 -4.29 16.99
CA PRO A 47 9.13 -4.73 17.41
C PRO A 47 8.55 -3.92 18.58
N ARG A 48 9.36 -3.40 19.51
CA ARG A 48 8.87 -2.57 20.63
C ARG A 48 8.16 -1.30 20.18
N ARG A 49 8.44 -0.83 18.96
CA ARG A 49 7.83 0.37 18.37
C ARG A 49 6.59 0.06 17.52
N ALA A 50 6.34 -1.22 17.22
CA ALA A 50 5.20 -1.67 16.41
C ALA A 50 3.87 -1.62 17.18
N ASP A 51 3.90 -1.88 18.49
CA ASP A 51 2.69 -2.08 19.31
C ASP A 51 2.10 -0.79 19.92
N THR A 52 2.73 0.36 19.67
CA THR A 52 2.21 1.64 20.16
C THR A 52 0.93 2.05 19.42
N ARG A 53 -0.03 2.60 20.16
CA ARG A 53 -1.27 3.17 19.60
C ARG A 53 -1.17 4.68 19.37
N LEU A 54 -0.10 5.30 19.87
CA LEU A 54 0.10 6.75 19.81
C LEU A 54 0.88 7.13 18.56
N PHE A 55 0.66 8.38 18.13
CA PHE A 55 1.47 9.01 17.09
C PHE A 55 2.92 9.19 17.59
N GLY A 56 3.89 8.94 16.73
CA GLY A 56 5.30 9.17 17.03
C GLY A 56 6.24 8.81 15.88
N VAL A 57 7.52 8.58 16.21
CA VAL A 57 8.57 8.27 15.21
C VAL A 57 8.23 7.04 14.36
N ALA A 58 7.67 5.99 14.97
CA ALA A 58 7.23 4.80 14.24
C ALA A 58 6.14 5.13 13.20
N THR A 59 5.21 6.01 13.55
CA THR A 59 4.16 6.48 12.63
C THR A 59 4.77 7.20 11.44
N LEU A 60 5.70 8.12 11.69
CA LEU A 60 6.36 8.91 10.64
C LEU A 60 7.13 8.00 9.68
N VAL A 61 7.91 7.06 10.22
CA VAL A 61 8.66 6.08 9.41
C VAL A 61 7.71 5.21 8.60
N GLY A 62 6.63 4.72 9.21
CA GLY A 62 5.64 3.89 8.52
C GLY A 62 4.91 4.62 7.40
N VAL A 63 4.50 5.87 7.64
CA VAL A 63 3.86 6.71 6.61
C VAL A 63 4.84 7.03 5.49
N ALA A 64 6.07 7.41 5.80
CA ALA A 64 7.10 7.68 4.79
C ALA A 64 7.37 6.44 3.92
N LEU A 65 7.51 5.27 4.54
CA LEU A 65 7.72 4.01 3.84
C LEU A 65 6.52 3.67 2.96
N HIS A 66 5.29 3.84 3.47
CA HIS A 66 4.07 3.57 2.72
C HIS A 66 3.94 4.47 1.48
N ILE A 67 4.22 5.78 1.62
CA ILE A 67 4.20 6.73 0.50
C ILE A 67 5.26 6.36 -0.54
N LEU A 68 6.49 6.09 -0.10
CA LEU A 68 7.60 5.74 -0.99
C LEU A 68 7.30 4.46 -1.78
N LEU A 69 6.89 3.39 -1.09
CA LEU A 69 6.54 2.12 -1.74
C LEU A 69 5.34 2.29 -2.67
N SER A 70 4.33 3.06 -2.27
CA SER A 70 3.16 3.34 -3.11
C SER A 70 3.57 4.04 -4.41
N ALA A 71 4.47 5.02 -4.35
CA ALA A 71 5.00 5.69 -5.55
C ALA A 71 5.79 4.72 -6.44
N VAL A 72 6.69 3.92 -5.86
CA VAL A 72 7.53 2.96 -6.59
C VAL A 72 6.68 1.89 -7.29
N PHE A 73 5.72 1.29 -6.58
CA PHE A 73 4.83 0.31 -7.17
C PHE A 73 3.87 0.93 -8.19
N GLY A 74 3.42 2.17 -7.96
CA GLY A 74 2.63 2.91 -8.95
C GLY A 74 3.39 3.12 -10.26
N ILE A 75 4.66 3.52 -10.19
CA ILE A 75 5.55 3.60 -11.36
C ILE A 75 5.63 2.25 -12.07
N ALA A 76 5.93 1.17 -11.34
CA ALA A 76 6.06 -0.17 -11.92
C ALA A 76 4.77 -0.62 -12.63
N ILE A 77 3.61 -0.41 -12.00
CA ILE A 77 2.30 -0.74 -12.58
C ILE A 77 2.06 0.02 -13.88
N VAL A 78 2.34 1.32 -13.88
CA VAL A 78 2.08 2.18 -15.04
C VAL A 78 3.03 1.88 -16.19
N LEU A 79 4.33 1.67 -15.92
CA LEU A 79 5.28 1.27 -16.96
C LEU A 79 4.93 -0.12 -17.53
N LEU A 80 4.55 -1.07 -16.68
CA LEU A 80 4.08 -2.38 -17.13
C LEU A 80 2.84 -2.26 -18.03
N ALA A 81 1.91 -1.38 -17.66
CA ALA A 81 0.72 -1.11 -18.45
C ALA A 81 1.04 -0.40 -19.76
N GLN A 82 2.02 0.50 -19.77
CA GLN A 82 2.42 1.25 -20.95
C GLN A 82 3.16 0.39 -21.97
N ASP A 83 4.15 -0.36 -21.51
CA ASP A 83 5.12 -1.00 -22.39
C ASP A 83 4.66 -2.39 -22.83
N LEU A 84 3.84 -3.07 -22.02
CA LEU A 84 3.45 -4.46 -22.27
C LEU A 84 1.95 -4.62 -22.51
N THR A 85 1.10 -4.31 -21.52
CA THR A 85 -0.31 -4.76 -21.56
C THR A 85 -1.26 -3.81 -22.26
N HIS A 86 -0.95 -2.52 -22.28
CA HIS A 86 -1.80 -1.42 -22.76
C HIS A 86 -3.16 -1.31 -22.01
N ALA A 87 -3.32 -2.04 -20.90
CA ALA A 87 -4.58 -2.20 -20.17
C ALA A 87 -4.43 -1.76 -18.69
N TYR A 88 -4.26 -0.45 -18.46
CA TYR A 88 -3.96 0.15 -17.14
C TYR A 88 -4.83 -0.34 -15.98
N LEU A 89 -6.14 -0.43 -16.17
CA LEU A 89 -7.05 -0.87 -15.09
C LEU A 89 -6.87 -2.36 -14.77
N ALA A 90 -6.80 -3.21 -15.79
CA ALA A 90 -6.63 -4.65 -15.61
C ALA A 90 -5.25 -4.96 -15.02
N THR A 91 -4.21 -4.28 -15.50
CA THR A 91 -2.84 -4.37 -14.96
C THR A 91 -2.77 -3.87 -13.53
N GLY A 92 -3.42 -2.75 -13.21
CA GLY A 92 -3.51 -2.25 -11.85
C GLY A 92 -4.15 -3.26 -10.90
N LEU A 93 -5.31 -3.83 -11.27
CA LEU A 93 -5.99 -4.86 -10.47
C LEU A 93 -5.12 -6.12 -10.29
N ALA A 94 -4.55 -6.64 -11.37
CA ALA A 94 -3.68 -7.82 -11.33
C ALA A 94 -2.43 -7.57 -10.46
N ALA A 95 -1.81 -6.41 -10.59
CA ALA A 95 -0.69 -6.00 -9.74
C ALA A 95 -1.11 -5.81 -8.29
N GLY A 96 -2.32 -5.32 -8.02
CA GLY A 96 -2.90 -5.27 -6.68
C GLY A 96 -2.97 -6.66 -6.04
N VAL A 97 -3.47 -7.65 -6.78
CA VAL A 97 -3.46 -9.06 -6.31
C VAL A 97 -2.04 -9.55 -6.07
N ALA A 98 -1.12 -9.28 -7.00
CA ALA A 98 0.28 -9.68 -6.86
C ALA A 98 0.94 -9.05 -5.62
N LEU A 99 0.72 -7.76 -5.37
CA LEU A 99 1.22 -7.06 -4.18
C LEU A 99 0.62 -7.62 -2.90
N TRP A 100 -0.68 -7.96 -2.91
CA TRP A 100 -1.31 -8.63 -1.78
C TRP A 100 -0.67 -10.00 -1.51
N LEU A 101 -0.43 -10.81 -2.54
CA LEU A 101 0.27 -12.09 -2.41
C LEU A 101 1.70 -11.91 -1.89
N ILE A 102 2.44 -10.93 -2.41
CA ILE A 102 3.80 -10.61 -1.94
C ILE A 102 3.76 -10.22 -0.47
N ASN A 103 2.80 -9.39 -0.04
CA ASN A 103 2.71 -8.95 1.35
C ASN A 103 2.29 -10.12 2.28
N TYR A 104 1.28 -10.89 1.88
CA TYR A 104 0.70 -11.93 2.73
C TYR A 104 1.50 -13.22 2.76
N VAL A 105 1.98 -13.70 1.60
CA VAL A 105 2.71 -14.96 1.44
C VAL A 105 4.22 -14.74 1.40
N GLY A 106 4.70 -13.67 0.78
CA GLY A 106 6.12 -13.36 0.70
C GLY A 106 6.65 -12.76 2.01
N ILE A 107 6.42 -11.47 2.23
CA ILE A 107 6.95 -10.70 3.36
C ILE A 107 6.45 -11.28 4.69
N GLY A 108 5.16 -11.62 4.76
CA GLY A 108 4.54 -12.23 5.95
C GLY A 108 5.16 -13.55 6.42
N THR A 109 5.98 -14.23 5.60
CA THR A 109 6.65 -15.49 5.99
C THR A 109 8.11 -15.31 6.42
N ILE A 110 8.69 -14.11 6.28
CA ILE A 110 10.12 -13.87 6.54
C ILE A 110 10.44 -13.84 8.05
N HIS A 111 9.65 -13.11 8.85
CA HIS A 111 9.84 -13.05 10.31
C HIS A 111 8.53 -12.68 11.03
N LEU A 112 8.47 -12.93 12.35
CA LEU A 112 7.26 -12.75 13.18
C LEU A 112 6.66 -11.34 13.10
N GLY A 113 7.50 -10.30 13.05
CA GLY A 113 7.05 -8.91 12.89
C GLY A 113 6.38 -8.66 11.55
N ALA A 114 6.96 -9.15 10.45
CA ALA A 114 6.38 -9.05 9.12
C ALA A 114 5.06 -9.83 9.00
N ARG A 115 4.99 -11.01 9.62
CA ARG A 115 3.73 -11.76 9.74
C ARG A 115 2.66 -10.96 10.48
N GLY A 116 3.04 -10.33 11.59
CA GLY A 116 2.17 -9.45 12.36
C GLY A 116 1.57 -8.35 11.48
N VAL A 117 2.40 -7.66 10.69
CA VAL A 117 1.97 -6.60 9.75
C VAL A 117 1.05 -7.14 8.65
N ALA A 118 1.41 -8.26 8.02
CA ALA A 118 0.63 -8.88 6.95
C ALA A 118 -0.76 -9.35 7.41
N MET A 119 -0.87 -9.78 8.67
CA MET A 119 -2.10 -10.28 9.28
C MET A 119 -2.88 -9.19 10.05
N VAL A 120 -2.45 -7.93 10.01
CA VAL A 120 -3.18 -6.81 10.64
C VAL A 120 -4.61 -6.76 10.14
N ASN A 121 -4.84 -6.91 8.84
CA ASN A 121 -6.20 -6.94 8.29
C ASN A 121 -6.62 -8.38 7.98
N PRO A 122 -7.90 -8.74 8.18
CA PRO A 122 -8.43 -10.01 7.70
C PRO A 122 -8.15 -10.18 6.20
N VAL A 123 -7.90 -11.42 5.76
CA VAL A 123 -7.52 -11.74 4.37
C VAL A 123 -8.39 -11.03 3.32
N PRO A 124 -9.74 -11.08 3.39
CA PRO A 124 -10.59 -10.42 2.40
C PRO A 124 -10.43 -8.89 2.39
N VAL A 125 -10.24 -8.29 3.57
CA VAL A 125 -10.03 -6.84 3.71
C VAL A 125 -8.67 -6.45 3.14
N GLY A 126 -7.62 -7.23 3.44
CA GLY A 126 -6.29 -7.03 2.88
C GLY A 126 -6.30 -7.09 1.35
N LEU A 127 -6.93 -8.11 0.77
CA LEU A 127 -7.07 -8.25 -0.68
C LEU A 127 -7.85 -7.07 -1.29
N GLY A 128 -8.98 -6.70 -0.69
CA GLY A 128 -9.81 -5.58 -1.14
C GLY A 128 -9.05 -4.25 -1.17
N LEU A 129 -8.24 -3.98 -0.14
CA LEU A 129 -7.40 -2.77 -0.10
C LEU A 129 -6.36 -2.76 -1.23
N HIS A 130 -5.71 -3.88 -1.53
CA HIS A 130 -4.69 -3.90 -2.60
C HIS A 130 -5.32 -3.85 -4.01
N LEU A 131 -6.49 -4.46 -4.20
CA LEU A 131 -7.28 -4.28 -5.43
C LEU A 131 -7.67 -2.82 -5.62
N LEU A 132 -8.13 -2.16 -4.56
CA LEU A 132 -8.48 -0.74 -4.59
C LEU A 132 -7.27 0.15 -4.90
N PHE A 133 -6.10 -0.15 -4.30
CA PHE A 133 -4.84 0.53 -4.63
C PHE A 133 -4.52 0.44 -6.13
N GLY A 134 -4.55 -0.78 -6.68
CA GLY A 134 -4.27 -1.03 -8.09
C GLY A 134 -5.26 -0.33 -9.02
N PHE A 135 -6.55 -0.37 -8.67
CA PHE A 135 -7.62 0.31 -9.40
C PHE A 135 -7.41 1.82 -9.44
N ILE A 136 -7.24 2.47 -8.27
CA ILE A 136 -7.04 3.92 -8.17
C ILE A 136 -5.78 4.34 -8.93
N THR A 137 -4.69 3.59 -8.77
CA THR A 137 -3.44 3.84 -9.49
C THR A 137 -3.66 3.86 -11.00
N GLY A 138 -4.35 2.85 -11.54
CA GLY A 138 -4.68 2.76 -12.96
C GLY A 138 -5.59 3.91 -13.44
N VAL A 139 -6.63 4.25 -12.68
CA VAL A 139 -7.56 5.35 -13.02
C VAL A 139 -6.81 6.69 -13.07
N VAL A 140 -6.07 7.03 -12.01
CA VAL A 140 -5.35 8.30 -11.92
C VAL A 140 -4.29 8.41 -13.01
N ALA A 141 -3.56 7.32 -13.28
CA ALA A 141 -2.57 7.31 -14.36
C ALA A 141 -3.20 7.58 -15.73
N VAL A 142 -4.33 6.93 -16.04
CA VAL A 142 -5.05 7.15 -17.31
C VAL A 142 -5.54 8.60 -17.42
N LEU A 143 -6.09 9.17 -16.34
CA LEU A 143 -6.54 10.56 -16.34
C LEU A 143 -5.38 11.51 -16.64
N ILE A 144 -4.23 11.33 -15.96
CA ILE A 144 -3.04 12.17 -16.14
C ILE A 144 -2.44 12.04 -17.55
N LEU A 145 -2.40 10.83 -18.11
CA LEU A 145 -1.79 10.58 -19.41
C LEU A 145 -2.64 11.06 -20.59
N ARG A 146 -3.95 11.29 -20.36
CA ARG A 146 -4.90 11.79 -21.36
C ARG A 146 -5.11 13.31 -21.31
N MET A 147 -4.49 13.99 -20.34
CA MET A 147 -4.38 15.44 -20.28
C MET A 147 -3.16 15.91 -21.07
#